data_AF-A0A6P0XQQ1-F1
#
_entry.id   AF-A0A6P0XQQ1-F1
#
_cell.length_a   1.000
_cell.length_b   1.000
_cell.length_c   1.000
_cell.angle_alpha   90.00
_cell.angle_beta   90.00
_cell.angle_gamma   90.00
#
_symmetry.space_group_name_H-M   'P 1'
#
loop_
_entity.id
_entity.type
_entity.pdbx_description
1 polymer ?
#
loop_
_entity_poly.entity_id
_entity_poly.type
_entity_poly.pdbx_seq_one_letter_code
_entity_poly.pdbx_strand_id
1 'polypeptide(L)'
;HNLLRIANAIPASLGLRDEVDDWIKFANAGINSELGTVSGLEKAIIEARKIDPGSPLYNDARSTINRWEREIEDVAHLERARQLASGGNIPDLRAAIAEARLIPQNNPRFREAQNLINGWSNDIKITEDRPFLTRANELASYGDINSLQRAIDEANLIAPGRPLHGEAQKKINQWRRQIETQQDQPYLEQANILASSGNYREAVAAAQQVRSGRALHGEAQKKIKAYQREINASNNLQQAFNSANAGTPDALAQAISYTQKIPAGTQVSSQSSQAANRWSYQILAMANERANSGNISEAINIARKIPSGTEAYAEARTQINYWQKQLNPPPPPPPAPAPTPTPFPTTIELTPEKPQL
;
A
#
# COMPACT_ATOMS: atom_id res chain seq x y z
N HIS A 1 -21.22 -12.13 -47.86
CA HIS A 1 -20.36 -11.12 -48.54
C HIS A 1 -19.34 -11.70 -49.53
N ASN A 2 -18.52 -12.71 -49.18
CA ASN A 2 -17.52 -13.27 -50.09
C ASN A 2 -18.10 -14.04 -51.30
N LEU A 3 -19.22 -14.75 -51.12
CA LEU A 3 -19.87 -15.54 -52.17
C LEU A 3 -20.36 -14.67 -53.35
N LEU A 4 -20.99 -13.54 -53.05
CA LEU A 4 -21.55 -12.61 -54.05
C LEU A 4 -20.45 -11.95 -54.89
N ARG A 5 -19.31 -11.63 -54.26
CA ARG A 5 -18.13 -11.08 -54.95
C ARG A 5 -17.48 -12.12 -55.87
N ILE A 6 -17.41 -13.38 -55.44
CA ILE A 6 -16.83 -14.48 -56.23
C ILE A 6 -17.73 -14.81 -57.41
N ALA A 7 -19.04 -14.92 -57.19
CA ALA A 7 -20.01 -15.21 -58.25
C ALA A 7 -19.98 -14.14 -59.37
N ASN A 8 -19.93 -12.86 -59.00
CA ASN A 8 -19.86 -11.75 -59.97
C ASN A 8 -18.51 -11.63 -60.71
N ALA A 9 -17.47 -12.39 -60.32
CA ALA A 9 -16.15 -12.35 -60.94
C ALA A 9 -15.93 -13.48 -61.98
N ILE A 10 -16.88 -14.39 -62.16
CA ILE A 10 -16.78 -15.53 -63.08
C ILE A 10 -17.00 -15.05 -64.53
N PRO A 11 -16.03 -15.24 -65.45
CA PRO A 11 -16.17 -14.80 -66.84
C PRO A 11 -17.32 -15.51 -67.58
N ALA A 12 -18.11 -14.72 -68.31
CA ALA A 12 -19.24 -15.22 -69.10
C ALA A 12 -18.84 -16.19 -70.23
N SER A 13 -17.55 -16.28 -70.56
CA SER A 13 -16.98 -17.20 -71.55
C SER A 13 -16.94 -18.66 -71.11
N LEU A 14 -17.12 -18.93 -69.81
CA LEU A 14 -17.08 -20.30 -69.26
C LEU A 14 -18.41 -21.06 -69.42
N GLY A 15 -19.47 -20.40 -69.92
CA GLY A 15 -20.77 -21.05 -70.13
C GLY A 15 -21.58 -21.33 -68.86
N LEU A 16 -21.07 -20.93 -67.68
CA LEU A 16 -21.67 -21.21 -66.35
C LEU A 16 -22.67 -20.14 -65.89
N ARG A 17 -23.43 -19.54 -66.81
CA ARG A 17 -24.25 -18.36 -66.49
C ARG A 17 -25.38 -18.69 -65.52
N ASP A 18 -26.00 -19.85 -65.69
CA ASP A 18 -27.14 -20.29 -64.87
C ASP A 18 -26.67 -20.66 -63.46
N GLU A 19 -25.51 -21.30 -63.34
CA GLU A 19 -24.88 -21.58 -62.06
C GLU A 19 -24.56 -20.28 -61.33
N VAL A 20 -23.87 -19.32 -61.99
CA VAL A 20 -23.52 -18.02 -61.41
C VAL A 20 -24.74 -17.28 -60.87
N ASP A 21 -25.87 -17.31 -61.59
CA ASP A 21 -27.12 -16.72 -61.15
C ASP A 21 -27.67 -17.39 -59.87
N ASP A 22 -27.59 -18.72 -59.77
CA ASP A 22 -27.97 -19.45 -58.56
C ASP A 22 -27.04 -19.16 -57.36
N TRP A 23 -25.73 -18.98 -57.58
CA TRP A 23 -24.80 -18.54 -56.53
C TRP A 23 -25.15 -17.13 -56.03
N ILE A 24 -25.57 -16.22 -56.92
CA ILE A 24 -26.00 -14.87 -56.56
C ILE A 24 -27.31 -14.91 -55.75
N LYS A 25 -28.31 -15.70 -56.18
CA LYS A 25 -29.57 -15.90 -55.42
C LYS A 25 -29.28 -16.45 -54.02
N PHE A 26 -28.43 -17.47 -53.92
CA PHE A 26 -28.07 -18.05 -52.62
C PHE A 26 -27.29 -17.07 -51.74
N ALA A 27 -26.39 -16.27 -52.32
CA ALA A 27 -25.68 -15.23 -51.59
C ALA A 27 -26.62 -14.13 -51.05
N ASN A 28 -27.59 -13.69 -51.85
CA ASN A 28 -28.60 -12.71 -51.47
C ASN A 28 -29.52 -13.24 -50.37
N ALA A 29 -29.92 -14.52 -50.46
CA ALA A 29 -30.66 -15.19 -49.42
C ALA A 29 -29.89 -15.18 -48.08
N GLY A 30 -28.59 -15.52 -48.12
CA GLY A 30 -27.71 -15.42 -46.97
C GLY A 30 -27.67 -14.03 -46.33
N ILE A 31 -27.48 -12.97 -47.14
CA ILE A 31 -27.45 -11.58 -46.67
C ILE A 31 -28.76 -11.19 -45.95
N ASN A 32 -29.92 -11.57 -46.52
CA ASN A 32 -31.21 -11.30 -45.90
C ASN A 32 -31.38 -12.03 -44.57
N SER A 33 -30.86 -13.27 -44.45
CA SER A 33 -30.94 -14.05 -43.21
C SER A 33 -30.07 -13.49 -42.08
N GLU A 34 -28.95 -12.84 -42.42
CA GLU A 34 -28.03 -12.22 -41.46
C GLU A 34 -28.68 -11.02 -40.74
N LEU A 35 -29.78 -10.47 -41.26
CA LEU A 35 -30.56 -9.43 -40.59
C LEU A 35 -31.16 -9.92 -39.26
N GLY A 36 -31.35 -11.23 -39.10
CA GLY A 36 -31.81 -11.84 -37.85
C GLY A 36 -33.20 -11.44 -37.38
N THR A 37 -34.03 -10.90 -38.29
CA THR A 37 -35.44 -10.55 -38.06
C THR A 37 -36.34 -11.53 -38.79
N VAL A 38 -37.62 -11.61 -38.38
CA VAL A 38 -38.63 -12.40 -39.11
C VAL A 38 -38.67 -12.00 -40.59
N SER A 39 -38.77 -10.70 -40.87
CA SER A 39 -38.81 -10.18 -42.25
C SER A 39 -37.54 -10.47 -43.05
N GLY A 40 -36.36 -10.46 -42.42
CA GLY A 40 -35.11 -10.82 -43.07
C GLY A 40 -35.07 -12.30 -43.46
N LEU A 41 -35.50 -13.19 -42.56
CA LEU A 41 -35.57 -14.63 -42.82
C LEU A 41 -36.62 -14.98 -43.88
N GLU A 42 -37.78 -14.31 -43.88
CA GLU A 42 -38.80 -14.48 -44.93
C GLU A 42 -38.24 -14.11 -46.31
N LYS A 43 -37.54 -12.97 -46.42
CA LYS A 43 -36.87 -12.56 -47.67
C LYS A 43 -35.78 -13.54 -48.08
N ALA A 44 -35.02 -14.07 -47.11
CA ALA A 44 -34.00 -15.08 -47.36
C ALA A 44 -34.61 -16.35 -47.98
N ILE A 45 -35.71 -16.85 -47.41
CA ILE A 45 -36.43 -18.01 -47.93
C ILE A 45 -36.96 -17.75 -49.34
N ILE A 46 -37.55 -16.57 -49.59
CA ILE A 46 -38.06 -16.19 -50.92
C ILE A 46 -36.94 -16.23 -51.97
N GLU A 47 -35.75 -15.70 -51.67
CA GLU A 47 -34.61 -15.72 -52.59
C GLU A 47 -34.06 -17.15 -52.79
N ALA A 48 -33.92 -17.94 -51.73
CA ALA A 48 -33.43 -19.32 -51.83
C ALA A 48 -34.41 -20.25 -52.58
N ARG A 49 -35.72 -19.99 -52.53
CA ARG A 49 -36.75 -20.76 -53.27
C ARG A 49 -36.68 -20.57 -54.79
N LYS A 50 -35.95 -19.57 -55.28
CA LYS A 50 -35.76 -19.31 -56.72
C LYS A 50 -34.68 -20.19 -57.37
N ILE A 51 -33.93 -20.95 -56.58
CA ILE A 51 -32.88 -21.87 -57.08
C ILE A 51 -33.55 -23.08 -57.73
N ASP A 52 -33.12 -23.42 -58.95
CA ASP A 52 -33.75 -24.47 -59.76
C ASP A 52 -33.51 -25.87 -59.16
N PRO A 53 -34.48 -26.81 -59.25
CA PRO A 53 -34.30 -28.21 -58.82
C PRO A 53 -33.12 -28.95 -59.47
N GLY A 54 -32.72 -28.58 -60.68
CA GLY A 54 -31.53 -29.12 -61.37
C GLY A 54 -30.21 -28.51 -60.91
N SER A 55 -30.25 -27.45 -60.10
CA SER A 55 -29.06 -26.76 -59.61
C SER A 55 -28.27 -27.62 -58.61
N PRO A 56 -26.93 -27.66 -58.68
CA PRO A 56 -26.11 -28.29 -57.66
C PRO A 56 -26.34 -27.73 -56.23
N LEU A 57 -26.83 -26.49 -56.12
CA LEU A 57 -27.12 -25.83 -54.84
C LEU A 57 -28.51 -26.16 -54.29
N TYR A 58 -29.37 -26.88 -55.02
CA TYR A 58 -30.77 -27.08 -54.65
C TYR A 58 -30.94 -27.76 -53.28
N ASN A 59 -30.16 -28.80 -53.00
CA ASN A 59 -30.22 -29.52 -51.73
C ASN A 59 -29.80 -28.63 -50.55
N ASP A 60 -28.77 -27.81 -50.75
CA ASP A 60 -28.29 -26.85 -49.75
C ASP A 60 -29.31 -25.74 -49.52
N ALA A 61 -29.93 -25.24 -50.60
CA ALA A 61 -31.03 -24.27 -50.54
C ALA A 61 -32.21 -24.83 -49.76
N ARG A 62 -32.62 -26.08 -50.02
CA ARG A 62 -33.74 -26.72 -49.32
C ARG A 62 -33.44 -26.96 -47.84
N SER A 63 -32.23 -27.42 -47.51
CA SER A 63 -31.77 -27.56 -46.13
C SER A 63 -31.78 -26.23 -45.38
N THR A 64 -31.30 -25.17 -46.04
CA THR A 64 -31.23 -23.81 -45.47
C THR A 64 -32.62 -23.20 -45.27
N ILE A 65 -33.54 -23.37 -46.23
CA ILE A 65 -34.94 -22.96 -46.11
C ILE A 65 -35.59 -23.64 -44.90
N ASN A 66 -35.46 -24.96 -44.76
CA ASN A 66 -36.04 -25.70 -43.62
C ASN A 66 -35.48 -25.20 -42.27
N ARG A 67 -34.22 -24.75 -42.24
CA ARG A 67 -33.63 -24.14 -41.06
C ARG A 67 -34.22 -22.75 -40.78
N TRP A 68 -34.31 -21.87 -41.79
CA TRP A 68 -34.86 -20.53 -41.61
C TRP A 68 -36.34 -20.53 -41.28
N GLU A 69 -37.13 -21.47 -41.82
CA GLU A 69 -38.54 -21.64 -41.48
C GLU A 69 -38.73 -21.92 -39.98
N ARG A 70 -37.84 -22.72 -39.37
CA ARG A 70 -37.81 -22.92 -37.92
C ARG A 70 -37.38 -21.64 -37.20
N GLU A 71 -36.31 -21.00 -37.65
CA GLU A 71 -35.82 -19.76 -37.02
C GLU A 71 -36.85 -18.62 -37.02
N ILE A 72 -37.76 -18.54 -38.01
CA ILE A 72 -38.81 -17.52 -38.02
C ILE A 72 -39.71 -17.60 -36.79
N GLU A 73 -40.15 -18.81 -36.41
CA GLU A 73 -40.99 -19.03 -35.24
C GLU A 73 -40.26 -18.60 -33.95
N ASP A 74 -39.00 -19.00 -33.82
CA ASP A 74 -38.21 -18.66 -32.64
C ASP A 74 -37.82 -17.18 -32.56
N VAL A 75 -37.55 -16.52 -33.70
CA VAL A 75 -37.33 -15.06 -33.74
C VAL A 75 -38.61 -14.32 -33.35
N ALA A 76 -39.79 -14.79 -33.77
CA ALA A 76 -41.06 -14.22 -33.33
C ALA A 76 -41.27 -14.37 -31.80
N HIS A 77 -40.91 -15.53 -31.23
CA HIS A 77 -40.91 -15.72 -29.77
C HIS A 77 -39.94 -14.75 -29.07
N LEU A 78 -38.73 -14.56 -29.59
CA LEU A 78 -37.77 -13.58 -29.04
C LEU A 78 -38.29 -12.13 -29.10
N GLU A 79 -38.90 -11.72 -30.20
CA GLU A 79 -39.49 -10.39 -30.35
C GLU A 79 -40.63 -10.17 -29.37
N ARG A 80 -41.54 -11.15 -29.22
CA ARG A 80 -42.62 -11.08 -28.23
C ARG A 80 -42.08 -11.06 -26.81
N ALA A 81 -41.08 -11.88 -26.50
CA ALA A 81 -40.43 -11.89 -25.19
C ALA A 81 -39.85 -10.52 -24.85
N ARG A 82 -39.19 -9.84 -25.80
CA ARG A 82 -38.69 -8.46 -25.62
C ARG A 82 -39.81 -7.44 -25.41
N GLN A 83 -40.91 -7.56 -26.17
CA GLN A 83 -42.07 -6.69 -25.99
C GLN A 83 -42.69 -6.86 -24.61
N LEU A 84 -42.85 -8.10 -24.14
CA LEU A 84 -43.31 -8.40 -22.78
C LEU A 84 -42.38 -7.77 -21.74
N ALA A 85 -41.06 -7.90 -21.91
CA ALA A 85 -40.09 -7.33 -20.98
C ALA A 85 -40.05 -5.79 -20.96
N SER A 86 -40.66 -5.11 -21.94
CA SER A 86 -40.56 -3.65 -22.08
C SER A 86 -41.12 -2.86 -20.90
N GLY A 87 -42.09 -3.43 -20.18
CA GLY A 87 -42.66 -2.81 -18.96
C GLY A 87 -41.75 -2.91 -17.74
N GLY A 88 -40.74 -3.80 -17.76
CA GLY A 88 -39.68 -3.89 -16.75
C GLY A 88 -40.11 -4.32 -15.34
N ASN A 89 -41.41 -4.54 -15.08
CA ASN A 89 -41.90 -5.03 -13.80
C ASN A 89 -41.76 -6.56 -13.69
N ILE A 90 -41.83 -7.09 -12.46
CA ILE A 90 -41.61 -8.53 -12.22
C ILE A 90 -42.57 -9.42 -13.02
N PRO A 91 -43.90 -9.16 -13.05
CA PRO A 91 -44.82 -9.94 -13.90
C PRO A 91 -44.42 -9.97 -15.37
N ASP A 92 -44.08 -8.82 -15.94
CA ASP A 92 -43.70 -8.66 -17.35
C ASP A 92 -42.40 -9.42 -17.68
N LEU A 93 -41.40 -9.30 -16.81
CA LEU A 93 -40.13 -10.03 -16.94
C LEU A 93 -40.33 -11.55 -16.82
N ARG A 94 -41.23 -12.01 -15.94
CA ARG A 94 -41.57 -13.44 -15.83
C ARG A 94 -42.28 -13.95 -17.08
N ALA A 95 -43.17 -13.17 -17.66
CA ALA A 95 -43.83 -13.50 -18.93
C ALA A 95 -42.82 -13.56 -20.09
N ALA A 96 -41.91 -12.59 -20.17
CA ALA A 96 -40.82 -12.58 -21.14
C ALA A 96 -39.92 -13.83 -21.05
N ILE A 97 -39.54 -14.22 -19.83
CA ILE A 97 -38.77 -15.45 -19.58
C ILE A 97 -39.57 -16.69 -20.04
N ALA A 98 -40.86 -16.75 -19.74
CA ALA A 98 -41.70 -17.88 -20.15
C ALA A 98 -41.79 -18.00 -21.68
N GLU A 99 -41.95 -16.87 -22.38
CA GLU A 99 -41.98 -16.83 -23.85
C GLU A 99 -40.63 -17.25 -24.46
N ALA A 100 -39.50 -16.73 -23.95
CA ALA A 100 -38.17 -17.08 -24.45
C ALA A 100 -37.80 -18.55 -24.17
N ARG A 101 -38.42 -19.21 -23.17
CA ARG A 101 -38.22 -20.64 -22.89
C ARG A 101 -38.90 -21.57 -23.88
N LEU A 102 -39.80 -21.06 -24.72
CA LEU A 102 -40.43 -21.84 -25.78
C LEU A 102 -39.42 -22.26 -26.87
N ILE A 103 -38.29 -21.55 -26.96
CA ILE A 103 -37.23 -21.80 -27.96
C ILE A 103 -36.45 -23.07 -27.60
N PRO A 104 -36.46 -24.11 -28.46
CA PRO A 104 -35.79 -25.39 -28.19
C PRO A 104 -34.26 -25.29 -28.07
N GLN A 105 -33.64 -26.21 -27.33
CA GLN A 105 -32.17 -26.25 -27.14
C GLN A 105 -31.37 -26.47 -28.42
N ASN A 106 -31.95 -27.20 -29.37
CA ASN A 106 -31.34 -27.46 -30.69
C ASN A 106 -31.53 -26.28 -31.67
N ASN A 107 -32.20 -25.20 -31.24
CA ASN A 107 -32.45 -24.06 -32.09
C ASN A 107 -31.23 -23.14 -32.20
N PRO A 108 -30.91 -22.59 -33.40
CA PRO A 108 -29.85 -21.59 -33.58
C PRO A 108 -29.98 -20.35 -32.67
N ARG A 109 -31.22 -19.97 -32.30
CA ARG A 109 -31.53 -18.81 -31.43
C ARG A 109 -31.51 -19.13 -29.94
N PHE A 110 -31.24 -20.37 -29.54
CA PHE A 110 -31.25 -20.79 -28.14
C PHE A 110 -30.29 -19.99 -27.27
N ARG A 111 -29.07 -19.72 -27.75
CA ARG A 111 -28.08 -18.93 -26.99
C ARG A 111 -28.56 -17.51 -26.71
N GLU A 112 -29.22 -16.89 -27.69
CA GLU A 112 -29.81 -15.56 -27.57
C GLU A 112 -30.94 -15.57 -26.53
N ALA A 113 -31.82 -16.56 -26.60
CA ALA A 113 -32.88 -16.77 -25.62
C ALA A 113 -32.33 -16.93 -24.19
N GLN A 114 -31.31 -17.77 -23.99
CA GLN A 114 -30.69 -17.97 -22.68
C GLN A 114 -30.05 -16.68 -22.12
N ASN A 115 -29.41 -15.88 -22.97
CA ASN A 115 -28.85 -14.60 -22.55
C ASN A 115 -29.93 -13.64 -22.05
N LEU A 116 -31.06 -13.54 -22.77
CA LEU A 116 -32.20 -12.72 -22.35
C LEU A 116 -32.82 -13.24 -21.05
N ILE A 117 -33.04 -14.55 -20.94
CA ILE A 117 -33.56 -15.19 -19.73
C ILE A 117 -32.66 -14.89 -18.52
N ASN A 118 -31.35 -14.99 -18.68
CA ASN A 118 -30.38 -14.69 -17.64
C ASN A 118 -30.41 -13.21 -17.23
N GLY A 119 -30.51 -12.30 -18.20
CA GLY A 119 -30.67 -10.86 -17.97
C GLY A 119 -31.91 -10.54 -17.16
N TRP A 120 -33.10 -10.92 -17.65
CA TRP A 120 -34.37 -10.66 -16.96
C TRP A 120 -34.46 -11.35 -15.60
N SER A 121 -33.88 -12.54 -15.46
CA SER A 121 -33.80 -13.22 -14.15
C SER A 121 -32.96 -12.42 -13.16
N ASN A 122 -31.89 -11.76 -13.61
CA ASN A 122 -31.10 -10.87 -12.76
C ASN A 122 -31.84 -9.57 -12.44
N ASP A 123 -32.57 -8.99 -13.39
CA ASP A 123 -33.37 -7.78 -13.18
C ASP A 123 -34.47 -8.01 -12.13
N ILE A 124 -35.15 -9.17 -12.18
CA ILE A 124 -36.08 -9.60 -11.13
C ILE A 124 -35.36 -9.66 -9.78
N LYS A 125 -34.21 -10.33 -9.69
CA LYS A 125 -33.47 -10.45 -8.44
C LYS A 125 -33.05 -9.10 -7.88
N ILE A 126 -32.58 -8.19 -8.73
CA ILE A 126 -32.22 -6.82 -8.35
C ILE A 126 -33.45 -6.09 -7.80
N THR A 127 -34.59 -6.22 -8.45
CA THR A 127 -35.84 -5.55 -8.05
C THR A 127 -36.34 -6.07 -6.70
N GLU A 128 -36.26 -7.38 -6.47
CA GLU A 128 -36.59 -8.02 -5.19
C GLU A 128 -35.62 -7.61 -4.07
N ASP A 129 -34.33 -7.47 -4.38
CA ASP A 129 -33.28 -7.25 -3.37
C ASP A 129 -33.12 -5.77 -3.00
N ARG A 130 -33.41 -4.86 -3.92
CA ARG A 130 -33.18 -3.42 -3.76
C ARG A 130 -33.83 -2.84 -2.49
N PRO A 131 -35.07 -3.19 -2.10
CA PRO A 131 -35.67 -2.72 -0.85
C PRO A 131 -34.87 -3.07 0.40
N PHE A 132 -34.18 -4.23 0.46
CA PHE A 132 -33.31 -4.59 1.59
C PHE A 132 -32.13 -3.62 1.68
N LEU A 133 -31.45 -3.34 0.56
CA LEU A 133 -30.36 -2.35 0.56
C LEU A 133 -30.83 -0.94 0.92
N THR A 134 -32.00 -0.52 0.42
CA THR A 134 -32.56 0.80 0.76
C THR A 134 -32.80 0.92 2.26
N ARG A 135 -33.53 -0.03 2.86
CA ARG A 135 -33.78 -0.03 4.31
C ARG A 135 -32.49 -0.14 5.12
N ALA A 136 -31.53 -0.96 4.68
CA ALA A 136 -30.23 -1.07 5.33
C ALA A 136 -29.49 0.28 5.35
N ASN A 137 -29.51 1.04 4.25
CA ASN A 137 -28.91 2.37 4.21
C ASN A 137 -29.63 3.38 5.10
N GLU A 138 -30.97 3.35 5.14
CA GLU A 138 -31.77 4.20 6.03
C GLU A 138 -31.44 3.93 7.49
N LEU A 139 -31.38 2.65 7.89
CA LEU A 139 -30.95 2.25 9.24
C LEU A 139 -29.53 2.71 9.53
N ALA A 140 -28.59 2.52 8.61
CA ALA A 140 -27.21 2.94 8.82
C ALA A 140 -27.06 4.47 8.93
N SER A 141 -28.00 5.26 8.42
CA SER A 141 -27.93 6.72 8.43
C SER A 141 -27.98 7.33 9.84
N TYR A 142 -28.59 6.63 10.81
CA TYR A 142 -28.59 7.04 12.22
C TYR A 142 -27.20 6.95 12.86
N GLY A 143 -26.34 6.07 12.34
CA GLY A 143 -24.93 5.99 12.71
C GLY A 143 -24.62 5.38 14.08
N ASP A 144 -25.60 5.11 14.94
CA ASP A 144 -25.36 4.43 16.22
C ASP A 144 -25.16 2.91 16.04
N ILE A 145 -24.54 2.26 17.03
CA ILE A 145 -24.21 0.83 16.98
C ILE A 145 -25.44 -0.05 16.72
N ASN A 146 -26.60 0.24 17.33
CA ASN A 146 -27.79 -0.58 17.16
C ASN A 146 -28.33 -0.47 15.74
N SER A 147 -28.43 0.76 15.22
CA SER A 147 -28.92 1.00 13.86
C SER A 147 -27.96 0.45 12.79
N LEU A 148 -26.64 0.54 13.00
CA LEU A 148 -25.64 -0.09 12.14
C LEU A 148 -25.73 -1.62 12.15
N GLN A 149 -25.98 -2.23 13.31
CA GLN A 149 -26.19 -3.68 13.40
C GLN A 149 -27.44 -4.11 12.64
N ARG A 150 -28.55 -3.39 12.81
CA ARG A 150 -29.79 -3.64 12.06
C ARG A 150 -29.60 -3.46 10.56
N ALA A 151 -28.81 -2.48 10.13
CA ALA A 151 -28.44 -2.29 8.73
C ALA A 151 -27.66 -3.50 8.17
N ILE A 152 -26.71 -4.03 8.94
CA ILE A 152 -25.98 -5.25 8.57
C ILE A 152 -26.93 -6.44 8.43
N ASP A 153 -27.84 -6.62 9.39
CA ASP A 153 -28.81 -7.72 9.39
C ASP A 153 -29.73 -7.64 8.17
N GLU A 154 -30.22 -6.44 7.83
CA GLU A 154 -31.05 -6.20 6.66
C GLU A 154 -30.29 -6.47 5.35
N ALA A 155 -29.03 -6.01 5.22
CA ALA A 155 -28.21 -6.26 4.03
C ALA A 155 -27.82 -7.74 3.87
N ASN A 156 -27.71 -8.50 4.96
CA ASN A 156 -27.44 -9.94 4.94
C ASN A 156 -28.61 -10.77 4.36
N LEU A 157 -29.81 -10.20 4.23
CA LEU A 157 -30.94 -10.85 3.56
C LEU A 157 -30.65 -11.08 2.05
N ILE A 158 -29.66 -10.38 1.48
CA ILE A 158 -29.23 -10.56 0.10
C ILE A 158 -28.24 -11.72 0.01
N ALA A 159 -28.77 -12.87 -0.41
CA ALA A 159 -28.02 -14.13 -0.48
C ALA A 159 -26.82 -14.08 -1.45
N PRO A 160 -25.78 -14.90 -1.22
CA PRO A 160 -24.68 -15.10 -2.16
C PRO A 160 -25.16 -15.51 -3.56
N GLY A 161 -24.47 -15.04 -4.60
CA GLY A 161 -24.84 -15.31 -6.00
C GLY A 161 -25.97 -14.43 -6.55
N ARG A 162 -26.57 -13.57 -5.73
CA ARG A 162 -27.50 -12.53 -6.22
C ARG A 162 -26.73 -11.30 -6.71
N PRO A 163 -27.24 -10.57 -7.72
CA PRO A 163 -26.51 -9.45 -8.32
C PRO A 163 -26.09 -8.35 -7.32
N LEU A 164 -26.91 -8.07 -6.30
CA LEU A 164 -26.63 -7.02 -5.31
C LEU A 164 -25.76 -7.49 -4.13
N HIS A 165 -25.39 -8.77 -4.05
CA HIS A 165 -24.65 -9.31 -2.91
C HIS A 165 -23.27 -8.64 -2.71
N GLY A 166 -22.56 -8.36 -3.81
CA GLY A 166 -21.26 -7.69 -3.74
C GLY A 166 -21.35 -6.26 -3.21
N GLU A 167 -22.44 -5.54 -3.52
CA GLU A 167 -22.70 -4.21 -2.96
C GLU A 167 -23.07 -4.29 -1.48
N ALA A 168 -23.96 -5.23 -1.13
CA ALA A 168 -24.35 -5.50 0.26
C ALA A 168 -23.12 -5.78 1.14
N GLN A 169 -22.21 -6.66 0.69
CA GLN A 169 -21.02 -7.01 1.46
C GLN A 169 -20.07 -5.82 1.67
N LYS A 170 -19.94 -4.93 0.67
CA LYS A 170 -19.16 -3.69 0.81
C LYS A 170 -19.74 -2.80 1.91
N LYS A 171 -21.07 -2.60 1.92
CA LYS A 171 -21.76 -1.82 2.95
C LYS A 171 -21.65 -2.44 4.33
N ILE A 172 -21.86 -3.76 4.43
CA ILE A 172 -21.67 -4.52 5.69
C ILE A 172 -20.26 -4.32 6.25
N ASN A 173 -19.23 -4.44 5.42
CA ASN A 173 -17.84 -4.24 5.86
C ASN A 173 -17.59 -2.81 6.35
N GLN A 174 -18.20 -1.82 5.71
CA GLN A 174 -18.12 -0.42 6.14
C GLN A 174 -18.78 -0.21 7.51
N TRP A 175 -20.02 -0.69 7.69
CA TRP A 175 -20.75 -0.54 8.95
C TRP A 175 -20.10 -1.30 10.10
N ARG A 176 -19.56 -2.50 9.84
CA ARG A 176 -18.76 -3.24 10.85
C ARG A 176 -17.58 -2.43 11.34
N ARG A 177 -16.83 -1.78 10.44
CA ARG A 177 -15.73 -0.89 10.84
C ARG A 177 -16.20 0.31 11.65
N GLN A 178 -17.36 0.89 11.33
CA GLN A 178 -17.93 2.00 12.10
C GLN A 178 -18.30 1.55 13.53
N ILE A 179 -18.91 0.37 13.67
CA ILE A 179 -19.21 -0.23 14.98
C ILE A 179 -17.91 -0.46 15.76
N GLU A 180 -16.91 -1.09 15.15
CA GLU A 180 -15.62 -1.35 15.79
C GLU A 180 -14.96 -0.06 16.27
N THR A 181 -14.92 0.98 15.43
CA THR A 181 -14.38 2.29 15.81
C THR A 181 -15.15 2.87 17.01
N GLN A 182 -16.47 2.89 17.00
CA GLN A 182 -17.25 3.43 18.12
C GLN A 182 -17.03 2.67 19.43
N GLN A 183 -16.87 1.35 19.35
CA GLN A 183 -16.60 0.51 20.53
C GLN A 183 -15.19 0.71 21.07
N ASP A 184 -14.21 0.89 20.19
CA ASP A 184 -12.80 0.94 20.57
C ASP A 184 -12.29 2.36 20.87
N GLN A 185 -12.98 3.39 20.37
CA GLN A 185 -12.60 4.81 20.54
C GLN A 185 -12.39 5.20 22.02
N PRO A 186 -13.27 4.81 22.97
CA PRO A 186 -13.10 5.18 24.38
C PRO A 186 -11.78 4.70 24.99
N TYR A 187 -11.26 3.55 24.54
CA TYR A 187 -9.96 3.05 25.01
C TYR A 187 -8.80 3.94 24.57
N LEU A 188 -8.84 4.43 23.33
CA LEU A 188 -7.82 5.35 22.83
C LEU A 188 -7.94 6.75 23.44
N GLU A 189 -9.16 7.21 23.71
CA GLU A 189 -9.39 8.45 24.44
C GLU A 189 -8.86 8.38 25.87
N GLN A 190 -9.19 7.31 26.60
CA GLN A 190 -8.65 7.04 27.92
C GLN A 190 -7.12 6.98 27.90
N ALA A 191 -6.53 6.30 26.91
CA ALA A 191 -5.08 6.23 26.75
C ALA A 191 -4.44 7.61 26.55
N ASN A 192 -5.09 8.49 25.76
CA ASN A 192 -4.61 9.86 25.58
C ASN A 192 -4.65 10.66 26.88
N ILE A 193 -5.75 10.59 27.64
CA ILE A 193 -5.90 11.29 28.93
C ILE A 193 -4.82 10.84 29.93
N LEU A 194 -4.58 9.53 30.02
CA LEU A 194 -3.55 8.95 30.87
C LEU A 194 -2.15 9.42 30.45
N ALA A 195 -1.84 9.39 29.16
CA ALA A 195 -0.55 9.83 28.64
C ALA A 195 -0.31 11.32 28.86
N SER A 196 -1.33 12.18 28.69
CA SER A 196 -1.24 13.62 28.98
C SER A 196 -0.96 13.92 30.45
N SER A 197 -1.32 13.00 31.34
CA SER A 197 -1.02 13.06 32.77
C SER A 197 0.34 12.43 33.14
N GLY A 198 1.13 11.97 32.16
CA GLY A 198 2.40 11.28 32.36
C GLY A 198 2.28 9.80 32.76
N ASN A 199 1.06 9.28 32.86
CA ASN A 199 0.75 7.89 33.23
C ASN A 199 0.86 6.97 32.01
N TYR A 200 2.06 6.89 31.44
CA TYR A 200 2.30 6.21 30.16
C TYR A 200 2.11 4.69 30.25
N ARG A 201 2.34 4.06 31.40
CA ARG A 201 2.15 2.60 31.56
C ARG A 201 0.66 2.23 31.48
N GLU A 202 -0.18 3.00 32.16
CA GLU A 202 -1.63 2.87 32.14
C GLU A 202 -2.18 3.24 30.76
N ALA A 203 -1.61 4.24 30.10
CA ALA A 203 -1.97 4.60 28.72
C ALA A 203 -1.71 3.46 27.73
N VAL A 204 -0.59 2.74 27.88
CA VAL A 204 -0.31 1.52 27.10
C VAL A 204 -1.38 0.46 27.37
N ALA A 205 -1.71 0.20 28.64
CA ALA A 205 -2.72 -0.80 29.01
C ALA A 205 -4.12 -0.48 28.45
N ALA A 206 -4.51 0.81 28.45
CA ALA A 206 -5.75 1.27 27.85
C ALA A 206 -5.74 1.07 26.32
N ALA A 207 -4.68 1.49 25.63
CA ALA A 207 -4.59 1.31 24.17
C ALA A 207 -4.52 -0.17 23.75
N GLN A 208 -3.98 -1.05 24.60
CA GLN A 208 -3.93 -2.51 24.36
C GLN A 208 -5.31 -3.18 24.39
N GLN A 209 -6.35 -2.53 24.93
CA GLN A 209 -7.72 -3.05 24.88
C GLN A 209 -8.25 -3.15 23.44
N VAL A 210 -7.67 -2.37 22.51
CA VAL A 210 -8.00 -2.44 21.08
C VAL A 210 -7.36 -3.70 20.44
N ARG A 211 -8.19 -4.73 20.27
CA ARG A 211 -7.79 -6.05 19.77
C ARG A 211 -7.24 -6.00 18.35
N SER A 212 -6.41 -6.99 18.00
CA SER A 212 -5.90 -7.15 16.64
C SER A 212 -7.04 -7.41 15.63
N GLY A 213 -6.87 -6.93 14.41
CA GLY A 213 -7.85 -7.07 13.33
C GLY A 213 -8.98 -6.03 13.33
N ARG A 214 -9.12 -5.23 14.40
CA ARG A 214 -10.15 -4.18 14.50
C ARG A 214 -9.73 -2.89 13.81
N ALA A 215 -10.72 -2.08 13.43
CA ALA A 215 -10.52 -0.82 12.72
C ALA A 215 -9.45 0.11 13.35
N LEU A 216 -9.44 0.27 14.68
CA LEU A 216 -8.52 1.18 15.38
C LEU A 216 -7.19 0.55 15.81
N HIS A 217 -6.95 -0.74 15.52
CA HIS A 217 -5.75 -1.43 16.00
C HIS A 217 -4.44 -0.78 15.53
N GLY A 218 -4.39 -0.36 14.26
CA GLY A 218 -3.20 0.31 13.72
C GLY A 218 -2.89 1.64 14.40
N GLU A 219 -3.91 2.39 14.82
CA GLU A 219 -3.74 3.61 15.59
C GLU A 219 -3.29 3.30 17.02
N ALA A 220 -3.91 2.30 17.66
CA ALA A 220 -3.55 1.83 18.99
C ALA A 220 -2.05 1.46 19.06
N GLN A 221 -1.54 0.70 18.09
CA GLN A 221 -0.12 0.32 18.04
C GLN A 221 0.83 1.51 17.90
N LYS A 222 0.45 2.52 17.11
CA LYS A 222 1.24 3.77 17.01
C LYS A 222 1.31 4.50 18.35
N LYS A 223 0.18 4.61 19.07
CA LYS A 223 0.12 5.22 20.40
C LYS A 223 0.94 4.44 21.42
N ILE A 224 0.79 3.11 21.47
CA ILE A 224 1.58 2.23 22.35
C ILE A 224 3.09 2.44 22.12
N LYS A 225 3.53 2.48 20.86
CA LYS A 225 4.94 2.74 20.53
C LYS A 225 5.40 4.11 21.04
N ALA A 226 4.57 5.14 20.90
CA ALA A 226 4.88 6.48 21.41
C ALA A 226 4.98 6.50 22.94
N TYR A 227 4.03 5.88 23.66
CA TYR A 227 4.06 5.81 25.12
C TYR A 227 5.24 4.99 25.64
N GLN A 228 5.59 3.88 24.97
CA GLN A 228 6.77 3.09 25.34
C GLN A 228 8.07 3.88 25.21
N ARG A 229 8.15 4.77 24.22
CA ARG A 229 9.28 5.70 24.06
C ARG A 229 9.40 6.65 25.25
N GLU A 230 8.28 7.20 25.73
CA GLU A 230 8.26 8.06 26.92
C GLU A 230 8.66 7.28 28.19
N ILE A 231 8.13 6.07 28.39
CA ILE A 231 8.51 5.21 29.52
C ILE A 231 10.02 4.95 29.54
N ASN A 232 10.59 4.59 28.39
CA ASN A 232 12.01 4.31 28.28
C ASN A 232 12.85 5.57 28.52
N ALA A 233 12.40 6.73 28.03
CA ALA A 233 13.04 8.01 28.26
C ALA A 233 13.06 8.38 29.76
N SER A 234 11.93 8.27 30.45
CA SER A 234 11.84 8.51 31.90
C SER A 234 12.71 7.54 32.70
N ASN A 235 12.72 6.24 32.35
CA ASN A 235 13.58 5.26 33.00
C ASN A 235 15.07 5.60 32.82
N ASN A 236 15.50 5.96 31.60
CA ASN A 236 16.88 6.38 31.33
C ASN A 236 17.24 7.62 32.15
N LEU A 237 16.34 8.60 32.27
CA LEU A 237 16.60 9.79 33.06
C LEU A 237 16.75 9.46 34.55
N GLN A 238 15.90 8.57 35.08
CA GLN A 238 16.02 8.10 36.46
C GLN A 238 17.35 7.39 36.71
N GLN A 239 17.77 6.51 35.79
CA GLN A 239 19.08 5.83 35.88
C GLN A 239 20.25 6.82 35.79
N ALA A 240 20.09 7.87 34.99
CA ALA A 240 21.06 8.96 34.92
C ALA A 240 21.22 9.64 36.29
N PHE A 241 20.12 10.08 36.92
CA PHE A 241 20.16 10.71 38.24
C PHE A 241 20.71 9.77 39.32
N ASN A 242 20.30 8.50 39.32
CA ASN A 242 20.80 7.51 40.27
C ASN A 242 22.32 7.31 40.15
N SER A 243 22.84 7.27 38.92
CA SER A 243 24.28 7.17 38.67
C SER A 243 25.00 8.43 39.15
N ALA A 244 24.44 9.62 38.90
CA ALA A 244 25.06 10.88 39.27
C ALA A 244 25.20 11.09 40.79
N ASN A 245 24.42 10.40 41.62
CA ASN A 245 24.43 10.55 43.08
C ASN A 245 25.80 10.27 43.73
N ALA A 246 26.64 9.44 43.11
CA ALA A 246 27.98 9.16 43.65
C ALA A 246 28.92 10.38 43.52
N GLY A 247 28.62 11.35 42.64
CA GLY A 247 29.39 12.58 42.47
C GLY A 247 30.80 12.40 41.90
N THR A 248 31.22 11.18 41.57
CA THR A 248 32.55 10.91 41.00
C THR A 248 32.56 11.16 39.49
N PRO A 249 33.74 11.46 38.89
CA PRO A 249 33.83 11.63 37.44
C PRO A 249 33.28 10.47 36.62
N ASP A 250 33.53 9.23 37.07
CA ASP A 250 33.02 8.02 36.42
C ASP A 250 31.50 7.92 36.49
N ALA A 251 30.93 8.18 37.67
CA ALA A 251 29.50 8.07 37.88
C ALA A 251 28.72 9.16 37.13
N LEU A 252 29.27 10.37 37.06
CA LEU A 252 28.73 11.47 36.26
C LEU A 252 28.85 11.18 34.75
N ALA A 253 29.97 10.64 34.28
CA ALA A 253 30.11 10.24 32.88
C ALA A 253 29.11 9.14 32.50
N GLN A 254 28.92 8.16 33.38
CA GLN A 254 27.89 7.14 33.23
C GLN A 254 26.48 7.74 33.22
N ALA A 255 26.20 8.71 34.09
CA ALA A 255 24.93 9.43 34.10
C ALA A 255 24.66 10.13 32.76
N ILE A 256 25.65 10.80 32.18
CA ILE A 256 25.55 11.44 30.86
C ILE A 256 25.33 10.38 29.76
N SER A 257 25.91 9.18 29.87
CA SER A 257 25.64 8.13 28.88
C SER A 257 24.17 7.67 28.86
N TYR A 258 23.45 7.76 29.99
CA TYR A 258 22.02 7.47 30.05
C TYR A 258 21.19 8.60 29.43
N THR A 259 21.57 9.86 29.62
CA THR A 259 20.87 11.01 29.01
C THR A 259 21.00 11.00 27.48
N GLN A 260 22.13 10.54 26.95
CA GLN A 260 22.34 10.38 25.51
C GLN A 260 21.43 9.32 24.85
N LYS A 261 20.89 8.37 25.64
CA LYS A 261 19.92 7.38 25.16
C LYS A 261 18.49 7.93 25.10
N ILE A 262 18.26 9.17 25.56
CA ILE A 262 16.93 9.79 25.60
C ILE A 262 16.66 10.47 24.25
N PRO A 263 15.65 10.02 23.49
CA PRO A 263 15.34 10.63 22.20
C PRO A 263 14.85 12.08 22.35
N ALA A 264 15.25 12.93 21.41
CA ALA A 264 14.77 14.31 21.33
C ALA A 264 13.24 14.39 21.13
N GLY A 265 12.57 15.33 21.81
CA GLY A 265 11.12 15.50 21.72
C GLY A 265 10.31 14.57 22.62
N THR A 266 10.97 13.81 23.52
CA THR A 266 10.30 13.18 24.67
C THR A 266 10.06 14.22 25.76
N GLN A 267 9.13 13.97 26.67
CA GLN A 267 8.78 14.94 27.71
C GLN A 267 9.96 15.30 28.61
N VAL A 268 10.88 14.35 28.80
CA VAL A 268 12.07 14.50 29.65
C VAL A 268 13.32 14.98 28.90
N SER A 269 13.25 15.26 27.60
CA SER A 269 14.46 15.58 26.81
C SER A 269 15.13 16.88 27.23
N SER A 270 14.36 17.92 27.57
CA SER A 270 14.93 19.20 28.04
C SER A 270 15.67 19.03 29.37
N GLN A 271 15.03 18.36 30.34
CA GLN A 271 15.63 18.07 31.64
C GLN A 271 16.88 17.19 31.50
N SER A 272 16.83 16.19 30.61
CA SER A 272 17.95 15.32 30.26
C SER A 272 19.17 16.12 29.76
N SER A 273 18.97 17.03 28.80
CA SER A 273 20.04 17.86 28.26
C SER A 273 20.63 18.80 29.30
N GLN A 274 19.80 19.45 30.12
CA GLN A 274 20.26 20.32 31.21
C GLN A 274 21.09 19.55 32.24
N ALA A 275 20.65 18.35 32.64
CA ALA A 275 21.38 17.50 33.56
C ALA A 275 22.74 17.06 32.96
N ALA A 276 22.74 16.65 31.69
CA ALA A 276 23.95 16.27 30.97
C ALA A 276 24.99 17.40 30.95
N ASN A 277 24.56 18.63 30.64
CA ASN A 277 25.43 19.79 30.61
C ASN A 277 25.97 20.13 32.01
N ARG A 278 25.10 20.14 33.03
CA ARG A 278 25.53 20.35 34.42
C ARG A 278 26.61 19.36 34.87
N TRP A 279 26.39 18.08 34.63
CA TRP A 279 27.36 17.04 35.01
C TRP A 279 28.65 17.15 34.20
N SER A 280 28.57 17.52 32.91
CA SER A 280 29.76 17.74 32.08
C SER A 280 30.66 18.85 32.64
N TYR A 281 30.07 19.95 33.13
CA TYR A 281 30.81 21.02 33.79
C TYR A 281 31.35 20.60 35.17
N GLN A 282 30.63 19.76 35.92
CA GLN A 282 31.14 19.21 37.18
C GLN A 282 32.37 18.32 36.97
N ILE A 283 32.36 17.46 35.95
CA ILE A 283 33.53 16.66 35.57
C ILE A 283 34.70 17.57 35.19
N LEU A 284 34.44 18.64 34.43
CA LEU A 284 35.48 19.59 34.02
C LEU A 284 36.08 20.32 35.23
N ALA A 285 35.25 20.74 36.18
CA ALA A 285 35.71 21.38 37.41
C ALA A 285 36.61 20.45 38.24
N MET A 286 36.24 19.18 38.40
CA MET A 286 37.08 18.18 39.08
C MET A 286 38.41 17.93 38.34
N ALA A 287 38.40 17.93 37.00
CA ALA A 287 39.62 17.83 36.21
C ALA A 287 40.55 19.03 36.48
N ASN A 288 40.00 20.24 36.47
CA ASN A 288 40.74 21.46 36.75
C ASN A 288 41.33 21.45 38.17
N GLU A 289 40.58 21.00 39.17
CA GLU A 289 41.06 20.88 40.56
C GLU A 289 42.26 19.92 40.66
N ARG A 290 42.21 18.76 39.98
CA ARG A 290 43.33 17.82 39.91
C ARG A 290 44.56 18.42 39.23
N ALA A 291 44.36 19.15 38.13
CA ALA A 291 45.46 19.82 37.42
C ALA A 291 46.12 20.89 38.30
N ASN A 292 45.32 21.69 39.00
CA ASN A 292 45.80 22.73 39.93
C ASN A 292 46.56 22.13 41.13
N SER A 293 46.25 20.89 41.49
CA SER A 293 46.97 20.12 42.52
C SER A 293 48.26 19.46 42.00
N GLY A 294 48.66 19.72 40.75
CA GLY A 294 49.84 19.14 40.10
C GLY A 294 49.63 17.77 39.44
N ASN A 295 48.43 17.18 39.58
CA ASN A 295 48.10 15.85 39.04
C ASN A 295 47.57 15.95 37.60
N ILE A 296 48.38 16.46 36.67
CA ILE A 296 47.99 16.75 35.29
C ILE A 296 47.51 15.49 34.53
N SER A 297 48.15 14.35 34.75
CA SER A 297 47.76 13.08 34.12
C SER A 297 46.36 12.62 34.55
N GLU A 298 46.02 12.77 35.84
CA GLU A 298 44.68 12.44 36.37
C GLU A 298 43.63 13.42 35.83
N ALA A 299 43.96 14.72 35.76
CA ALA A 299 43.10 15.75 35.18
C ALA A 299 42.71 15.44 33.72
N ILE A 300 43.68 15.07 32.88
CA ILE A 300 43.41 14.65 31.50
C ILE A 300 42.49 13.43 31.46
N ASN A 301 42.72 12.44 32.32
CA ASN A 301 41.89 11.23 32.39
C ASN A 301 40.46 11.55 32.80
N ILE A 302 40.25 12.48 33.75
CA ILE A 302 38.92 12.96 34.16
C ILE A 302 38.25 13.72 33.02
N ALA A 303 38.90 14.73 32.44
CA ALA A 303 38.33 15.56 31.37
C ALA A 303 37.99 14.75 30.11
N ARG A 304 38.73 13.67 29.81
CA ARG A 304 38.42 12.77 28.69
C ARG A 304 37.07 12.06 28.83
N LYS A 305 36.55 11.91 30.05
CA LYS A 305 35.25 11.29 30.33
C LYS A 305 34.07 12.17 29.91
N ILE A 306 34.31 13.46 29.65
CA ILE A 306 33.27 14.37 29.13
C ILE A 306 32.96 13.97 27.68
N PRO A 307 31.72 13.52 27.41
CA PRO A 307 31.38 13.00 26.09
C PRO A 307 31.01 14.14 25.12
N SER A 308 31.05 13.85 23.82
CA SER A 308 30.58 14.79 22.80
C SER A 308 29.07 15.02 22.92
N GLY A 309 28.61 16.19 22.49
CA GLY A 309 27.19 16.59 22.57
C GLY A 309 26.79 17.26 23.89
N THR A 310 27.70 17.40 24.86
CA THR A 310 27.51 18.27 26.03
C THR A 310 28.24 19.60 25.86
N GLU A 311 27.74 20.66 26.50
CA GLU A 311 28.31 22.02 26.41
C GLU A 311 29.79 22.11 26.84
N ALA A 312 30.19 21.42 27.93
CA ALA A 312 31.56 21.47 28.43
C ALA A 312 32.59 20.74 27.54
N TYR A 313 32.14 20.00 26.50
CA TYR A 313 33.03 19.14 25.71
C TYR A 313 34.13 19.92 24.99
N ALA A 314 33.78 21.02 24.32
CA ALA A 314 34.74 21.80 23.55
C ALA A 314 35.81 22.43 24.46
N GLU A 315 35.39 22.93 25.61
CA GLU A 315 36.27 23.48 26.63
C GLU A 315 37.20 22.40 27.21
N ALA A 316 36.65 21.23 27.57
CA ALA A 316 37.42 20.10 28.06
C ALA A 316 38.51 19.65 27.10
N ARG A 317 38.23 19.61 25.78
CA ARG A 317 39.23 19.24 24.76
C ARG A 317 40.35 20.28 24.67
N THR A 318 40.01 21.56 24.83
CA THR A 318 41.01 22.64 24.89
C THR A 318 41.92 22.48 26.11
N GLN A 319 41.36 22.23 27.29
CA GLN A 319 42.14 22.00 28.52
C GLN A 319 43.04 20.78 28.43
N ILE A 320 42.53 19.66 27.90
CA ILE A 320 43.32 18.44 27.66
C ILE A 320 44.55 18.75 26.79
N ASN A 321 44.37 19.48 25.69
CA ASN A 321 45.47 19.82 24.78
C ASN A 321 46.53 20.69 25.47
N TYR A 322 46.10 21.62 26.32
CA TYR A 322 47.00 22.48 27.10
C TYR A 322 47.83 21.65 28.10
N TRP A 323 47.16 20.81 28.89
CA TRP A 323 47.80 19.92 29.86
C TRP A 323 48.76 18.92 29.22
N GLN A 324 48.43 18.37 28.05
CA GLN A 324 49.33 17.49 27.30
C GLN A 324 50.64 18.16 26.90
N LYS A 325 50.60 19.45 26.53
CA LYS A 325 51.81 20.23 26.22
C LYS A 325 52.67 20.50 27.46
N GLN A 326 52.06 20.64 28.63
CA GLN A 326 52.79 20.81 29.88
C GLN A 326 53.51 19.52 30.32
N LEU A 327 52.89 18.36 30.11
CA LEU A 327 53.51 17.06 30.41
C LEU A 327 54.68 16.73 29.46
N ASN A 328 54.59 17.17 28.20
CA ASN A 328 55.61 16.94 27.18
C ASN A 328 56.03 18.28 26.52
N PRO A 329 56.86 19.11 27.20
CA PRO A 329 57.38 20.33 26.60
C PRO A 329 58.25 19.98 25.38
N PRO A 330 58.25 20.82 24.32
CA PRO A 330 59.13 20.60 23.17
C PRO A 330 60.60 20.62 23.62
N PRO A 331 61.48 19.80 23.02
CA PRO A 331 62.90 19.78 23.35
C PRO A 331 63.50 21.19 23.18
N PRO A 332 64.43 21.62 24.06
CA PRO A 332 65.03 22.94 23.96
C PRO A 332 65.69 23.12 22.58
N PRO A 333 65.68 24.34 22.02
CA PRO A 333 66.38 24.60 20.77
C PRO A 333 67.86 24.19 20.92
N PRO A 334 68.46 23.55 19.90
CA PRO A 334 69.84 23.12 19.96
C PRO A 334 70.75 24.32 20.30
N PRO A 335 71.78 24.13 21.16
CA PRO A 335 72.66 25.22 21.56
C PRO A 335 73.28 25.88 20.32
N ALA A 336 73.32 27.22 20.33
CA ALA A 336 73.94 27.99 19.26
C ALA A 336 75.38 27.48 19.01
N PRO A 337 75.81 27.34 17.74
CA PRO A 337 77.14 26.83 17.44
C PRO A 337 78.22 27.70 18.11
N ALA A 338 79.11 27.05 18.86
CA ALA A 338 80.20 27.71 19.57
C ALA A 338 81.14 28.42 18.58
N PRO A 339 81.67 29.62 18.91
CA PRO A 339 82.66 30.28 18.07
C PRO A 339 83.93 29.41 17.98
N THR A 340 84.35 29.11 16.75
CA THR A 340 85.57 28.34 16.45
C THR A 340 86.82 29.03 16.99
N PRO A 341 87.69 28.37 17.77
CA PRO A 341 88.97 28.92 18.19
C PRO A 341 89.99 28.88 17.03
N THR A 342 90.66 30.01 16.82
CA THR A 342 91.84 30.17 15.95
C THR A 342 93.02 29.33 16.45
N PRO A 343 93.76 28.63 15.59
CA PRO A 343 94.93 27.87 16.00
C PRO A 343 96.18 28.76 16.07
N PHE A 344 96.97 28.59 17.13
CA PHE A 344 98.37 29.06 17.22
C PHE A 344 99.33 27.85 17.18
N PRO A 345 100.58 28.05 16.71
CA PRO A 345 101.42 27.01 16.12
C PRO A 345 102.31 26.30 17.15
N THR A 346 102.81 25.11 16.82
CA THR A 346 103.84 24.41 17.61
C THR A 346 104.90 23.74 16.73
N THR A 347 106.09 24.34 16.79
CA THR A 347 107.43 23.77 17.00
C THR A 347 107.91 22.52 16.24
N ILE A 348 108.83 22.80 15.32
CA ILE A 348 110.09 22.14 14.93
C ILE A 348 110.49 20.87 15.73
N GLU A 349 110.69 19.75 15.02
CA GLU A 349 111.57 18.67 15.44
C GLU A 349 112.41 18.18 14.23
N LEU A 350 113.73 18.20 14.41
CA LEU A 350 114.79 17.82 13.47
C LEU A 350 115.05 16.30 13.53
N THR A 351 115.35 15.66 12.40
CA THR A 351 116.16 14.43 12.33
C THR A 351 116.73 14.25 10.90
N PRO A 352 117.81 13.47 10.71
CA PRO A 352 118.99 13.94 9.97
C PRO A 352 119.18 13.38 8.55
N GLU A 353 120.11 14.06 7.89
CA GLU A 353 120.79 13.88 6.61
C GLU A 353 121.46 12.50 6.37
N LYS A 354 121.36 11.97 5.13
CA LYS A 354 122.45 11.49 4.23
C LYS A 354 121.92 10.62 3.05
N PRO A 355 122.69 10.36 1.96
CA PRO A 355 123.23 11.31 0.97
C PRO A 355 123.02 10.86 -0.52
N GLN A 356 123.24 11.83 -1.43
CA GLN A 356 123.82 11.74 -2.78
C GLN A 356 123.23 10.82 -3.87
N LEU A 357 122.84 11.46 -4.99
CA LEU A 357 123.62 11.42 -6.25
C LEU A 357 123.41 12.69 -7.07
#